data_AF-A0A938WN56-F1
#
_entry.id   AF-A0A938WN56-F1
#
_cell.length_a   1.000
_cell.length_b   1.000
_cell.length_c   1.000
_cell.angle_alpha   90.00
_cell.angle_beta   90.00
_cell.angle_gamma   90.00
#
_symmetry.space_group_name_H-M   'P 1'
#
loop_
_entity.id
_entity.type
_entity.pdbx_description
1 polymer ?
#
loop_
_entity_poly.entity_id
_entity_poly.type
_entity_poly.pdbx_seq_one_letter_code
_entity_poly.pdbx_strand_id
1 'polypeptide(L)'
;MYENLSEKRKQELDTLREWAVCAGNEYYFSMAQSDFDKHMEGCKDEEFFKAYSRQRKIGMEEFANEISRQITSIHNSEELHYLLESYNYDDGNWTITQCINHPYCDIRTARMVYWLLNPDYFYDNYADLEHVPDSDIYEGTPKLLKFIEEKVLSDGFVHSLTSEYEDVEVPSSNEYKNRIPDSLFAGKD
;
A
#
# COMPACT_ATOMS: atom_id res chain seq x y z
N MET A 1 -8.26 11.44 13.83
CA MET A 1 -8.49 10.21 13.05
C MET A 1 -8.20 8.98 13.90
N TYR A 2 -6.98 8.77 14.43
CA TYR A 2 -6.62 7.53 15.17
C TYR A 2 -6.62 7.61 16.70
N GLU A 3 -7.69 8.14 17.30
CA GLU A 3 -7.76 8.27 18.77
C GLU A 3 -7.95 6.92 19.48
N ASN A 4 -8.42 5.89 18.76
CA ASN A 4 -8.64 4.56 19.32
C ASN A 4 -7.38 3.69 19.33
N LEU A 5 -6.33 4.07 18.58
CA LEU A 5 -5.04 3.39 18.59
C LEU A 5 -4.17 3.91 19.73
N SER A 6 -3.75 3.01 20.62
CA SER A 6 -2.76 3.36 21.65
C SER A 6 -1.42 3.77 21.01
N GLU A 7 -0.67 4.65 21.66
CA GLU A 7 0.66 5.07 21.17
C GLU A 7 1.62 3.90 20.98
N LYS A 8 1.55 2.89 21.84
CA LYS A 8 2.33 1.66 21.67
C LYS A 8 1.95 0.94 20.37
N ARG A 9 0.66 0.85 20.05
CA ARG A 9 0.20 0.19 18.83
C ARG A 9 0.59 0.97 17.58
N LYS A 10 0.55 2.31 17.64
CA LYS A 10 1.06 3.18 16.55
C LYS A 10 2.53 2.90 16.27
N GLN A 11 3.36 2.85 17.32
CA GLN A 11 4.79 2.49 17.18
C GLN A 11 5.00 1.11 16.55
N GLU A 12 4.21 0.10 16.96
CA GLU A 12 4.25 -1.24 16.35
C GLU A 12 3.88 -1.21 14.86
N LEU A 13 2.87 -0.42 14.48
CA LEU A 13 2.45 -0.25 13.09
C LEU A 13 3.46 0.55 12.28
N ASP A 14 4.10 1.56 12.87
CA ASP A 14 5.18 2.34 12.24
C ASP A 14 6.35 1.44 11.87
N THR A 15 6.81 0.62 12.83
CA THR A 15 7.85 -0.39 12.57
C THR A 15 7.40 -1.39 11.51
N LEU A 16 6.16 -1.88 11.58
CA LEU A 16 5.63 -2.82 10.59
C LEU A 16 5.62 -2.21 9.17
N ARG A 17 5.20 -0.96 9.03
CA ARG A 17 5.21 -0.22 7.76
C ARG A 17 6.62 -0.12 7.18
N GLU A 18 7.58 0.29 7.99
CA GLU A 18 8.98 0.40 7.55
C GLU A 18 9.57 -0.95 7.13
N TRP A 19 9.25 -2.01 7.87
CA TRP A 19 9.67 -3.37 7.51
C TRP A 19 8.96 -3.90 6.27
N ALA A 20 7.70 -3.49 6.02
CA ALA A 20 6.95 -3.84 4.82
C ALA A 20 7.52 -3.19 3.57
N VAL A 21 8.00 -1.94 3.65
CA VAL A 21 8.78 -1.31 2.57
C VAL A 21 9.98 -2.18 2.23
N CYS A 22 10.75 -2.63 3.22
CA CYS A 22 11.89 -3.51 2.98
C CYS A 22 11.47 -4.84 2.34
N ALA A 23 10.33 -5.42 2.72
CA ALA A 23 9.87 -6.71 2.20
C ALA A 23 9.60 -6.70 0.68
N GLY A 24 9.13 -5.56 0.16
CA GLY A 24 8.90 -5.37 -1.28
C GLY A 24 10.12 -4.90 -2.06
N ASN A 25 11.24 -4.59 -1.39
CA ASN A 25 12.37 -3.88 -2.01
C ASN A 25 13.62 -4.77 -2.11
N GLU A 26 14.09 -4.98 -3.34
CA GLU A 26 15.28 -5.79 -3.65
C GLU A 26 16.59 -5.00 -3.77
N TYR A 27 16.54 -3.66 -3.72
CA TYR A 27 17.70 -2.80 -3.95
C TYR A 27 18.86 -3.12 -3.01
N TYR A 28 18.59 -3.09 -1.70
CA TYR A 28 19.60 -3.44 -0.70
C TYR A 28 19.81 -4.94 -0.58
N PHE A 29 18.92 -5.79 -1.08
CA PHE A 29 19.12 -7.25 -1.05
C PHE A 29 20.14 -7.70 -2.10
N SER A 30 20.04 -7.17 -3.31
CA SER A 30 20.85 -7.58 -4.47
C SER A 30 22.31 -7.08 -4.44
N MET A 31 22.60 -6.05 -3.64
CA MET A 31 23.95 -5.47 -3.58
C MET A 31 24.97 -6.31 -2.80
N ALA A 32 26.25 -6.12 -3.12
CA ALA A 32 27.36 -6.72 -2.40
C ALA A 32 27.38 -6.25 -0.93
N GLN A 33 27.85 -7.11 -0.02
CA GLN A 33 27.86 -6.79 1.41
C GLN A 33 28.67 -5.53 1.73
N SER A 34 29.79 -5.32 1.04
CA SER A 34 30.62 -4.11 1.23
C SER A 34 29.90 -2.82 0.87
N ASP A 35 29.06 -2.85 -0.17
CA ASP A 35 28.29 -1.68 -0.58
C ASP A 35 27.14 -1.44 0.39
N PHE A 36 26.46 -2.51 0.82
CA PHE A 36 25.44 -2.44 1.87
C PHE A 36 26.00 -1.81 3.15
N ASP A 37 27.15 -2.30 3.64
CA ASP A 37 27.78 -1.79 4.86
C ASP A 37 28.13 -0.30 4.74
N LYS A 38 28.54 0.16 3.55
CA LYS A 38 28.83 1.57 3.26
C LYS A 38 27.57 2.42 3.23
N HIS A 39 26.49 1.94 2.59
CA HIS A 39 25.21 2.65 2.55
C HIS A 39 24.56 2.76 3.93
N MET A 40 24.82 1.80 4.81
CA MET A 40 24.23 1.70 6.14
C MET A 40 25.13 2.26 7.26
N GLU A 41 26.23 2.93 6.91
CA GLU A 41 27.14 3.50 7.89
C GLU A 41 26.42 4.54 8.76
N GLY A 42 26.40 4.31 10.08
CA GLY A 42 25.73 5.18 11.04
C GLY A 42 24.25 4.85 11.31
N CYS A 43 23.65 3.92 10.57
CA CYS A 43 22.21 3.60 10.67
C CYS A 43 21.89 2.39 11.54
N LYS A 44 22.83 1.88 12.35
CA LYS A 44 22.69 0.58 13.03
C LYS A 44 21.49 0.46 13.98
N ASP A 45 21.05 1.58 14.54
CA ASP A 45 19.94 1.63 15.49
C ASP A 45 18.59 1.93 14.81
N GLU A 46 18.60 2.27 13.52
CA GLU A 46 17.42 2.57 12.71
C GLU A 46 16.63 1.29 12.36
N GLU A 47 15.31 1.39 12.22
CA GLU A 47 14.45 0.24 11.96
C GLU A 47 14.65 -0.32 10.55
N PHE A 48 14.79 0.52 9.51
CA PHE A 48 15.09 0.08 8.15
C PHE A 48 16.39 -0.72 8.08
N PHE A 49 17.41 -0.35 8.86
CA PHE A 49 18.66 -1.10 8.92
C PHE A 49 18.43 -2.51 9.50
N LYS A 50 17.66 -2.61 10.58
CA LYS A 50 17.31 -3.90 11.20
C LYS A 50 16.50 -4.76 10.24
N ALA A 51 15.55 -4.16 9.53
CA ALA A 51 14.72 -4.82 8.52
C ALA A 51 15.57 -5.37 7.36
N TYR A 52 16.38 -4.54 6.70
CA TYR A 52 17.23 -5.00 5.60
C TYR A 52 18.29 -6.01 6.06
N SER A 53 18.87 -5.84 7.25
CA SER A 53 19.79 -6.82 7.82
C SER A 53 19.12 -8.17 8.04
N ARG A 54 17.86 -8.18 8.49
CA ARG A 54 17.06 -9.40 8.64
C ARG A 54 16.73 -10.01 7.28
N GLN A 55 16.25 -9.22 6.33
CA GLN A 55 15.92 -9.64 4.97
C GLN A 55 17.12 -10.33 4.29
N ARG A 56 18.29 -9.69 4.31
CA ARG A 56 19.52 -10.27 3.73
C ARG A 56 19.96 -11.55 4.42
N LYS A 57 19.70 -11.68 5.72
CA LYS A 57 20.08 -12.85 6.52
C LYS A 57 19.17 -14.07 6.23
N ILE A 58 17.87 -13.85 6.09
CA ILE A 58 16.90 -14.97 5.98
C ILE A 58 16.41 -15.22 4.56
N GLY A 59 16.66 -14.30 3.63
CA GLY A 59 16.13 -14.35 2.28
C GLY A 59 14.94 -13.40 2.10
N MET A 60 14.77 -12.91 0.87
CA MET A 60 13.70 -11.98 0.52
C MET A 60 12.31 -12.62 0.68
N GLU A 61 12.15 -13.87 0.22
CA GLU A 61 10.88 -14.60 0.29
C GLU A 61 10.47 -14.89 1.74
N GLU A 62 11.37 -15.42 2.56
CA GLU A 62 11.12 -15.70 3.97
C GLU A 62 10.76 -14.43 4.75
N PHE A 63 11.45 -13.32 4.47
CA PHE A 63 11.16 -12.03 5.09
C PHE A 63 9.82 -11.46 4.64
N ALA A 64 9.50 -11.47 3.35
CA ALA A 64 8.21 -11.05 2.84
C ALA A 64 7.05 -11.87 3.43
N ASN A 65 7.23 -13.19 3.57
CA ASN A 65 6.27 -14.07 4.23
C ASN A 65 6.10 -13.74 5.73
N GLU A 66 7.17 -13.36 6.42
CA GLU A 66 7.10 -12.91 7.82
C GLU A 66 6.31 -11.62 7.97
N ILE A 67 6.54 -10.64 7.10
CA ILE A 67 5.80 -9.38 7.14
C ILE A 67 4.34 -9.56 6.72
N SER A 68 4.08 -10.34 5.68
CA SER A 68 2.72 -10.67 5.24
C SER A 68 1.91 -11.33 6.36
N ARG A 69 2.52 -12.23 7.16
CA ARG A 69 1.87 -12.82 8.35
C ARG A 69 1.53 -11.77 9.43
N GLN A 70 2.34 -10.74 9.58
CA GLN A 70 2.06 -9.66 10.53
C GLN A 70 0.89 -8.81 10.03
N ILE A 71 0.90 -8.40 8.75
CA ILE A 71 -0.20 -7.63 8.14
C ILE A 71 -1.52 -8.42 8.20
N THR A 72 -1.50 -9.71 7.85
CA THR A 72 -2.70 -10.58 7.88
C THR A 72 -3.23 -10.88 9.29
N SER A 73 -2.46 -10.59 10.33
CA SER A 73 -2.92 -10.71 11.73
C SER A 73 -3.64 -9.45 12.23
N ILE A 74 -3.70 -8.38 11.43
CA ILE A 74 -4.51 -7.20 11.71
C ILE A 74 -5.98 -7.56 11.52
N HIS A 75 -6.84 -7.14 12.46
CA HIS A 75 -8.29 -7.39 12.41
C HIS A 75 -9.09 -6.09 12.57
N ASN A 76 -8.45 -4.96 12.29
CA ASN A 76 -9.02 -3.64 12.42
C ASN A 76 -8.73 -2.82 11.15
N SER A 77 -9.79 -2.34 10.52
CA SER A 77 -9.74 -1.47 9.35
C SER A 77 -8.97 -0.17 9.59
N GLU A 78 -9.07 0.41 10.79
CA GLU A 78 -8.37 1.63 11.19
C GLU A 78 -6.85 1.44 11.17
N GLU A 79 -6.36 0.25 11.55
CA GLU A 79 -4.93 -0.07 11.51
C GLU A 79 -4.42 -0.22 10.07
N LEU A 80 -5.21 -0.81 9.16
CA LEU A 80 -4.86 -0.91 7.75
C LEU A 80 -4.85 0.47 7.07
N HIS A 81 -5.82 1.32 7.42
CA HIS A 81 -5.84 2.71 6.98
C HIS A 81 -4.59 3.45 7.46
N TYR A 82 -4.24 3.31 8.75
CA TYR A 82 -3.05 3.92 9.34
C TYR A 82 -1.75 3.53 8.63
N LEU A 83 -1.61 2.27 8.23
CA LEU A 83 -0.44 1.80 7.48
C LEU A 83 -0.29 2.52 6.13
N LEU A 84 -1.39 2.83 5.44
CA LEU A 84 -1.36 3.37 4.07
C LEU A 84 -1.50 4.89 3.98
N GLU A 85 -2.08 5.56 4.97
CA GLU A 85 -2.29 7.02 4.92
C GLU A 85 -0.97 7.80 4.85
N SER A 86 0.05 7.38 5.62
CA SER A 86 1.39 7.99 5.57
C SER A 86 2.43 7.12 4.85
N TYR A 87 1.98 6.19 4.00
CA TYR A 87 2.88 5.39 3.17
C TYR A 87 3.48 6.26 2.07
N ASN A 88 4.77 6.09 1.79
CA ASN A 88 5.38 6.70 0.62
C ASN A 88 5.06 5.84 -0.60
N TYR A 89 4.19 6.31 -1.50
CA TYR A 89 3.72 5.53 -2.64
C TYR A 89 4.83 5.24 -3.69
N ASP A 90 5.97 5.93 -3.59
CA ASP A 90 7.19 5.61 -4.37
C ASP A 90 7.92 4.35 -3.86
N ASP A 91 7.62 3.86 -2.65
CA ASP A 91 8.24 2.65 -2.09
C ASP A 91 7.71 1.35 -2.73
N GLY A 92 6.80 1.47 -3.69
CA GLY A 92 6.31 0.38 -4.52
C GLY A 92 5.03 -0.28 -3.99
N ASN A 93 4.49 -1.17 -4.82
CA ASN A 93 3.12 -1.67 -4.66
C ASN A 93 2.96 -2.89 -3.73
N TRP A 94 4.05 -3.48 -3.22
CA TRP A 94 3.96 -4.72 -2.43
C TRP A 94 3.15 -4.53 -1.14
N THR A 95 3.51 -3.53 -0.33
CA THR A 95 2.82 -3.21 0.94
C THR A 95 1.36 -2.86 0.70
N ILE A 96 1.11 -2.04 -0.33
CA ILE A 96 -0.24 -1.62 -0.73
C ILE A 96 -1.07 -2.85 -1.10
N THR A 97 -0.52 -3.76 -1.90
CA THR A 97 -1.19 -5.00 -2.31
C THR A 97 -1.55 -5.88 -1.12
N GLN A 98 -0.66 -6.03 -0.12
CA GLN A 98 -0.96 -6.79 1.09
C GLN A 98 -2.15 -6.20 1.85
N CYS A 99 -2.20 -4.88 1.98
CA CYS A 99 -3.25 -4.18 2.73
C CYS A 99 -4.58 -4.14 1.97
N ILE A 100 -4.59 -3.88 0.66
CA ILE A 100 -5.82 -3.84 -0.16
C ILE A 100 -6.45 -5.23 -0.29
N ASN A 101 -5.65 -6.29 -0.41
CA ASN A 101 -6.18 -7.65 -0.49
C ASN A 101 -6.69 -8.18 0.87
N HIS A 102 -6.46 -7.43 1.96
CA HIS A 102 -6.82 -7.85 3.30
C HIS A 102 -8.35 -7.91 3.51
N PRO A 103 -8.91 -8.93 4.19
CA PRO A 103 -10.36 -9.07 4.39
C PRO A 103 -11.00 -7.98 5.26
N TYR A 104 -10.21 -7.27 6.06
CA TYR A 104 -10.63 -6.10 6.83
C TYR A 104 -10.29 -4.77 6.13
N CYS A 105 -9.84 -4.79 4.87
CA CYS A 105 -9.60 -3.54 4.14
C CYS A 105 -10.93 -2.83 3.88
N ASP A 106 -11.01 -1.57 4.30
CA ASP A 106 -12.20 -0.75 4.17
C ASP A 106 -12.25 -0.04 2.82
N ILE A 107 -13.45 0.24 2.33
CA ILE A 107 -13.64 0.98 1.08
C ILE A 107 -12.96 2.36 1.12
N ARG A 108 -12.93 3.03 2.26
CA ARG A 108 -12.29 4.35 2.40
C ARG A 108 -10.77 4.26 2.24
N THR A 109 -10.16 3.23 2.81
CA THR A 109 -8.74 2.92 2.58
C THR A 109 -8.48 2.62 1.10
N ALA A 110 -9.35 1.83 0.47
CA ALA A 110 -9.21 1.49 -0.95
C ALA A 110 -9.36 2.71 -1.86
N ARG A 111 -10.29 3.62 -1.58
CA ARG A 111 -10.45 4.89 -2.31
C ARG A 111 -9.23 5.78 -2.20
N MET A 112 -8.74 6.00 -0.98
CA MET A 112 -7.53 6.78 -0.73
C MET A 112 -6.36 6.25 -1.57
N VAL A 113 -6.08 4.95 -1.47
CA VAL A 113 -5.02 4.29 -2.25
C VAL A 113 -5.26 4.44 -3.74
N TYR A 114 -6.48 4.17 -4.20
CA TYR A 114 -6.82 4.20 -5.63
C TYR A 114 -6.50 5.56 -6.24
N TRP A 115 -6.86 6.66 -5.57
CA TRP A 115 -6.61 8.02 -6.07
C TRP A 115 -5.17 8.48 -5.87
N LEU A 116 -4.49 8.07 -4.80
CA LEU A 116 -3.06 8.35 -4.62
C LEU A 116 -2.17 7.63 -5.64
N LEU A 117 -2.68 6.56 -6.27
CA LEU A 117 -2.04 5.89 -7.39
C LEU A 117 -2.32 6.55 -8.76
N ASN A 118 -2.97 7.72 -8.78
CA ASN A 118 -3.24 8.54 -9.97
C ASN A 118 -3.88 7.75 -11.13
N PRO A 119 -5.12 7.24 -10.95
CA PRO A 119 -5.81 6.45 -11.96
C PRO A 119 -6.17 7.29 -13.19
N ASP A 120 -6.36 8.60 -12.99
CA ASP A 120 -6.55 9.61 -14.01
C ASP A 120 -5.42 9.62 -15.04
N TYR A 121 -4.16 9.52 -14.62
CA TYR A 121 -3.00 9.40 -15.52
C TYR A 121 -3.23 8.27 -16.53
N PHE A 122 -3.65 7.09 -16.07
CA PHE A 122 -3.83 5.96 -16.97
C PHE A 122 -5.04 6.14 -17.87
N TYR A 123 -6.16 6.60 -17.33
CA TYR A 123 -7.38 6.77 -18.11
C TYR A 123 -7.30 7.95 -19.10
N ASP A 124 -6.45 8.94 -18.87
CA ASP A 124 -6.22 10.06 -19.79
C ASP A 124 -5.23 9.71 -20.92
N ASN A 125 -4.27 8.83 -20.65
CA ASN A 125 -3.21 8.47 -21.61
C ASN A 125 -3.45 7.14 -22.34
N TYR A 126 -4.25 6.25 -21.76
CA TYR A 126 -4.53 4.91 -22.28
C TYR A 126 -6.03 4.65 -22.40
N ALA A 127 -6.39 3.64 -23.21
CA ALA A 127 -7.78 3.24 -23.37
C ALA A 127 -8.36 2.67 -22.07
N ASP A 128 -7.58 1.82 -21.39
CA ASP A 128 -7.91 1.13 -20.15
C ASP A 128 -6.61 0.66 -19.44
N LEU A 129 -6.77 0.07 -18.25
CA LEU A 129 -5.68 -0.42 -17.42
C LEU A 129 -5.02 -1.72 -17.94
N GLU A 130 -5.61 -2.41 -18.92
CA GLU A 130 -5.07 -3.67 -19.47
C GLU A 130 -4.09 -3.44 -20.61
N HIS A 131 -4.18 -2.29 -21.28
CA HIS A 131 -3.37 -1.95 -22.45
C HIS A 131 -2.22 -0.98 -22.14
N VAL A 132 -1.90 -0.77 -20.87
CA VAL A 132 -0.72 0.01 -20.45
C VAL A 132 0.55 -0.81 -20.76
N PRO A 133 1.53 -0.27 -21.49
CA PRO A 133 2.73 -1.01 -21.85
C PRO A 133 3.65 -1.24 -20.63
N ASP A 134 4.36 -2.37 -20.60
CA ASP A 134 5.32 -2.69 -19.54
C ASP A 134 6.50 -1.69 -19.45
N SER A 135 6.71 -0.88 -20.49
CA SER A 135 7.72 0.19 -20.49
C SER A 135 7.28 1.48 -19.79
N ASP A 136 6.04 1.55 -19.28
CA ASP A 136 5.56 2.68 -18.51
C ASP A 136 6.36 2.83 -17.20
N ILE A 137 6.55 4.06 -16.74
CA ILE A 137 7.34 4.36 -15.55
C ILE A 137 6.69 3.86 -14.26
N TYR A 138 5.38 3.63 -14.26
CA TYR A 138 4.60 3.14 -13.12
C TYR A 138 4.25 1.65 -13.28
N GLU A 139 5.26 0.85 -13.64
CA GLU A 139 5.11 -0.59 -13.84
C GLU A 139 4.38 -1.26 -12.66
N GLY A 140 3.35 -2.05 -12.97
CA GLY A 140 2.56 -2.79 -11.98
C GLY A 140 1.43 -2.00 -11.33
N THR A 141 1.43 -0.67 -11.35
CA THR A 141 0.32 0.15 -10.83
C THR A 141 -1.02 -0.11 -11.54
N PRO A 142 -1.09 -0.26 -12.88
CA PRO A 142 -2.34 -0.59 -13.57
C PRO A 142 -2.99 -1.89 -13.08
N LYS A 143 -2.18 -2.89 -12.74
CA LYS A 143 -2.66 -4.18 -12.21
C LYS A 143 -3.30 -4.02 -10.84
N LEU A 144 -2.71 -3.19 -9.98
CA LEU A 144 -3.26 -2.89 -8.65
C LEU A 144 -4.54 -2.05 -8.73
N LEU A 145 -4.58 -1.03 -9.59
CA LEU A 145 -5.78 -0.24 -9.84
C LEU A 145 -6.93 -1.14 -10.32
N LYS A 146 -6.66 -2.00 -11.31
CA LYS A 146 -7.65 -2.95 -11.82
C LYS A 146 -8.14 -3.91 -10.74
N PHE A 147 -7.23 -4.41 -9.89
CA PHE A 147 -7.61 -5.25 -8.76
C PHE A 147 -8.56 -4.53 -7.78
N ILE A 148 -8.31 -3.25 -7.49
CA ILE A 148 -9.19 -2.44 -6.64
C ILE A 148 -10.57 -2.27 -7.29
N GLU A 149 -10.63 -1.97 -8.58
CA GLU A 149 -11.88 -1.84 -9.35
C GLU A 149 -12.69 -3.15 -9.32
N GLU A 150 -12.05 -4.30 -9.57
CA GLU A 150 -12.72 -5.60 -9.53
C GLU A 150 -13.20 -5.96 -8.11
N LYS A 151 -12.40 -5.64 -7.10
CA LYS A 151 -12.73 -5.91 -5.70
C LYS A 151 -13.90 -5.04 -5.21
N VAL A 152 -14.00 -3.78 -5.65
CA VAL A 152 -15.15 -2.96 -5.30
C VAL A 152 -16.41 -3.39 -6.04
N LEU A 153 -16.31 -3.80 -7.31
CA LEU A 153 -17.46 -4.30 -8.09
C LEU A 153 -18.01 -5.63 -7.59
N SER A 154 -17.23 -6.36 -6.77
CA SER A 154 -17.63 -7.61 -6.12
C SER A 154 -17.99 -7.44 -4.64
N ASP A 155 -18.19 -6.20 -4.17
CA ASP A 155 -18.49 -5.87 -2.77
C ASP A 155 -17.45 -6.47 -1.78
N GLY A 156 -16.18 -6.49 -2.18
CA GLY A 156 -15.10 -7.19 -1.49
C GLY A 156 -14.41 -6.40 -0.37
N PHE A 157 -14.80 -5.14 -0.14
CA PHE A 157 -14.28 -4.27 0.93
C PHE A 157 -15.29 -4.16 2.07
N VAL A 158 -14.81 -3.93 3.29
CA VAL A 158 -15.69 -3.65 4.43
C VAL A 158 -16.07 -2.15 4.49
N HIS A 159 -17.17 -1.84 5.18
CA HIS A 159 -17.71 -0.48 5.32
C HIS A 159 -17.85 -0.12 6.81
N SER A 160 -16.73 -0.17 7.52
CA SER A 160 -16.61 0.00 8.97
C SER A 160 -16.07 1.36 9.39
N LEU A 161 -15.26 2.01 8.56
CA LEU A 161 -14.71 3.34 8.81
C LEU A 161 -15.78 4.41 8.55
N THR A 162 -15.74 5.48 9.33
CA THR A 162 -16.66 6.61 9.16
C THR A 162 -16.14 7.58 8.07
N SER A 163 -16.97 8.54 7.66
CA SER A 163 -16.59 9.57 6.67
C SER A 163 -15.37 10.42 7.06
N GLU A 164 -14.95 10.40 8.33
CA GLU A 164 -13.73 11.12 8.76
C GLU A 164 -12.44 10.51 8.18
N TYR A 165 -12.50 9.26 7.70
CA TYR A 165 -11.41 8.55 7.02
C TYR A 165 -11.46 8.70 5.50
N GLU A 166 -12.39 9.48 4.95
CA GLU A 166 -12.36 9.76 3.51
C GLU A 166 -11.23 10.76 3.23
N ASP A 167 -10.26 10.32 2.43
CA ASP A 167 -9.11 11.16 2.07
C ASP A 167 -9.55 12.34 1.19
N VAL A 168 -8.91 13.50 1.39
CA VAL A 168 -9.27 14.76 0.73
C VAL A 168 -9.02 14.73 -0.78
N GLU A 169 -8.12 13.88 -1.24
CA GLU A 169 -7.80 13.68 -2.66
C GLU A 169 -8.83 12.80 -3.37
N VAL A 170 -9.76 12.16 -2.64
CA VAL A 170 -10.83 11.36 -3.24
C VAL A 170 -11.89 12.28 -3.85
N PRO A 171 -12.07 12.31 -5.18
CA PRO A 171 -13.06 13.16 -5.82
C PRO A 171 -14.49 12.70 -5.49
N SER A 172 -15.39 13.67 -5.38
CA SER A 172 -16.83 13.41 -5.19
C SER A 172 -17.60 13.24 -6.51
N SER A 173 -17.05 13.74 -7.62
CA SER A 173 -17.64 13.66 -8.96
C SER A 173 -16.91 12.67 -9.84
N ASN A 174 -17.67 11.75 -10.44
CA ASN A 174 -17.13 10.83 -11.44
C ASN A 174 -17.10 11.50 -12.83
N GLU A 175 -15.94 12.02 -13.21
CA GLU A 175 -15.65 12.51 -14.56
C GLU A 175 -15.35 11.37 -15.55
N TYR A 176 -15.01 10.18 -15.03
CA TYR A 176 -14.65 8.97 -15.75
C TYR A 176 -15.82 7.98 -15.88
N LYS A 177 -17.03 8.49 -16.14
CA LYS A 177 -18.25 7.68 -16.18
C LYS A 177 -18.12 6.45 -17.08
N ASN A 178 -18.54 5.30 -16.56
CA ASN A 178 -18.44 3.98 -17.20
C ASN A 178 -17.01 3.45 -17.40
N ARG A 179 -15.98 4.14 -16.89
CA ARG A 179 -14.58 3.69 -16.90
C ARG A 179 -14.12 3.36 -15.48
N ILE A 180 -14.37 4.26 -14.53
CA ILE A 180 -14.10 4.04 -13.11
C ILE A 180 -15.41 3.76 -12.37
N PRO A 181 -15.48 2.70 -11.53
CA PRO A 181 -16.63 2.43 -10.66
C PRO A 181 -17.02 3.62 -9.78
N ASP A 182 -18.32 3.95 -9.72
CA ASP A 182 -18.84 5.05 -8.89
C ASP A 182 -18.48 4.90 -7.41
N SER A 183 -18.41 3.66 -6.92
CA SER A 183 -18.03 3.32 -5.54
C SER A 183 -16.60 3.69 -5.18
N LEU A 184 -15.75 4.12 -6.12
CA LEU A 184 -14.41 4.67 -5.84
C LEU A 184 -14.41 6.19 -5.63
N PHE A 185 -15.56 6.84 -5.67
CA PHE A 185 -15.71 8.27 -5.43
C PHE A 185 -16.35 8.53 -4.06
N ALA A 186 -16.04 9.68 -3.47
CA ALA A 186 -16.51 10.03 -2.14
C ALA A 186 -18.05 10.08 -2.05
N GLY A 187 -18.60 9.49 -0.98
CA GLY A 187 -20.05 9.51 -0.71
C GLY A 187 -20.90 8.65 -1.65
N LYS A 188 -20.32 7.61 -2.25
CA LYS A 188 -20.98 6.67 -3.17
C LYS A 188 -21.19 5.27 -2.57
N ASP A 189 -21.38 5.23 -1.26
CA ASP A 189 -21.58 4.03 -0.43
C ASP A 189 -23.05 3.58 -0.38
#